data_AF-A0AAV6ZDQ8-F1
#
_entry.id   AF-A0AAV6ZDQ8-F1
#
_cell.length_a   1.000
_cell.length_b   1.000
_cell.length_c   1.000
_cell.angle_alpha   90.00
_cell.angle_beta   90.00
_cell.angle_gamma   90.00
#
_symmetry.space_group_name_H-M   'P 1'
#
loop_
_entity.id
_entity.type
_entity.pdbx_description
1 polymer ?
#
loop_
_entity_poly.entity_id
_entity_poly.type
_entity_poly.pdbx_seq_one_letter_code
_entity_poly.pdbx_strand_id
1 'polypeptide(L)'
;MQEIVDCIMNDGDVERSRRAPTHVRSPFLEIASPPPVPSGIDQLEVTPSPRLVKTHLPYELVPNSFWQQKCKTIYVARNAKDNAVSYYFFDLMNKTQPHPGTWEEYLPKYIRGDVPWGSWFDHVLGWWNAREKHNILYVFYEDMKEVRTWLTPERSSCKTS
;
A
#
# COMPACT_ATOMS: atom_id res chain seq x y z
N MET A 1 -6.36 -2.57 2.85
CA MET A 1 -6.19 -1.21 3.40
C MET A 1 -7.05 -0.20 2.68
N GLN A 2 -6.89 0.03 1.35
CA GLN A 2 -7.70 0.99 0.57
C GLN A 2 -9.21 0.88 0.86
N GLU A 3 -9.78 -0.32 0.84
CA GLU A 3 -11.21 -0.53 1.18
C GLU A 3 -11.59 -0.11 2.60
N ILE A 4 -10.74 -0.42 3.59
CA ILE A 4 -11.00 -0.07 4.99
C ILE A 4 -11.03 1.45 5.14
N VAL A 5 -10.07 2.15 4.52
CA VAL A 5 -9.99 3.61 4.58
C VAL A 5 -11.17 4.24 3.84
N ASP A 6 -11.54 3.74 2.66
CA ASP A 6 -12.69 4.25 1.92
C ASP A 6 -14.00 4.06 2.69
N CYS A 7 -14.20 2.91 3.34
CA CYS A 7 -15.34 2.70 4.23
C CYS A 7 -15.34 3.69 5.40
N ILE A 8 -14.20 3.93 6.05
CA ILE A 8 -14.10 4.91 7.15
C ILE A 8 -14.42 6.33 6.66
N MET A 9 -13.95 6.71 5.47
CA MET A 9 -14.26 8.02 4.86
C MET A 9 -15.73 8.18 4.49
N ASN A 10 -16.47 7.08 4.37
CA ASN A 10 -17.90 7.04 4.07
C ASN A 10 -18.72 6.63 5.31
N ASP A 11 -18.26 6.97 6.52
CA ASP A 11 -18.99 6.73 7.79
C ASP A 11 -19.35 5.24 8.04
N GLY A 12 -18.58 4.31 7.48
CA GLY A 12 -18.83 2.87 7.56
C GLY A 12 -19.85 2.34 6.55
N ASP A 13 -20.32 3.16 5.61
CA ASP A 13 -21.26 2.74 4.56
C ASP A 13 -20.55 1.91 3.48
N VAL A 14 -20.76 0.59 3.54
CA VAL A 14 -20.16 -0.38 2.62
C VAL A 14 -20.73 -0.25 1.20
N GLU A 15 -21.97 0.19 1.03
CA GLU A 15 -22.58 0.36 -0.29
C GLU A 15 -21.94 1.54 -1.03
N ARG A 16 -21.59 2.61 -0.31
CA ARG A 16 -20.78 3.70 -0.89
C ARG A 16 -19.40 3.24 -1.34
N SER A 17 -18.78 2.28 -0.65
CA SER A 17 -17.50 1.70 -1.09
C SER A 17 -17.63 0.81 -2.33
N ARG A 18 -18.85 0.42 -2.73
CA ARG A 18 -19.13 -0.35 -3.95
C ARG A 18 -19.41 0.51 -5.19
N ARG A 19 -19.42 1.84 -5.04
CA ARG A 19 -19.72 2.80 -6.14
C ARG A 19 -18.83 2.63 -7.38
N ALA A 20 -17.61 2.12 -7.21
CA ALA A 20 -16.66 1.89 -8.29
C ALA A 20 -15.55 0.91 -7.85
N PRO A 21 -14.79 0.32 -8.81
CA PRO A 21 -13.59 -0.45 -8.50
C PRO A 21 -12.56 0.35 -7.67
N THR A 22 -11.76 -0.34 -6.86
CA THR A 22 -10.80 0.28 -5.93
C THR A 22 -9.83 1.25 -6.62
N HIS A 23 -9.34 0.90 -7.81
CA HIS A 23 -8.39 1.73 -8.55
C HIS A 23 -8.99 3.05 -9.06
N VAL A 24 -10.33 3.15 -9.15
CA VAL A 24 -11.04 4.40 -9.48
C VAL A 24 -11.26 5.24 -8.23
N ARG A 25 -11.58 4.61 -7.10
CA ARG A 25 -11.81 5.30 -5.81
C ARG A 25 -10.53 5.79 -5.15
N SER A 26 -9.44 5.06 -5.36
CA SER A 26 -8.11 5.37 -4.86
C SER A 26 -7.11 5.27 -6.00
N PRO A 27 -7.01 6.31 -6.86
CA PRO A 27 -6.10 6.32 -7.99
C PRO A 27 -4.67 6.00 -7.58
N PHE A 28 -3.98 5.22 -8.42
CA PHE A 28 -2.62 4.79 -8.17
C PHE A 28 -1.63 5.83 -8.70
N LEU A 29 -0.98 6.59 -7.82
CA LEU A 29 -0.23 7.81 -8.14
C LEU A 29 0.77 7.62 -9.29
N GLU A 30 1.60 6.60 -9.21
CA GLU A 30 2.68 6.34 -10.17
C GLU A 30 2.26 5.55 -11.42
N ILE A 31 0.96 5.28 -11.62
CA ILE A 31 0.53 4.58 -12.84
C ILE A 31 0.67 5.50 -14.05
N ALA A 32 1.49 5.08 -15.01
CA ALA A 32 1.73 5.78 -16.28
C ALA A 32 1.53 4.79 -17.43
N SER A 33 0.26 4.46 -17.70
CA SER A 33 -0.13 3.55 -18.78
C SER A 33 -0.09 4.26 -20.14
N PRO A 34 0.15 3.53 -21.25
CA PRO A 34 0.03 4.10 -22.58
C PRO A 34 -1.40 4.62 -22.85
N PRO A 35 -1.56 5.67 -23.68
CA PRO A 35 -2.86 6.13 -24.14
C PRO A 35 -3.69 4.98 -24.74
N PRO A 36 -5.02 4.94 -24.54
CA PRO A 36 -5.87 5.99 -23.96
C PRO A 36 -6.08 5.89 -22.44
N VAL A 37 -5.30 5.08 -21.72
CA VAL A 37 -5.49 4.89 -20.28
C VAL A 37 -4.95 6.12 -19.51
N PRO A 38 -5.77 6.83 -18.72
CA PRO A 38 -5.32 8.01 -17.99
C PRO A 38 -4.30 7.64 -16.91
N SER A 39 -3.30 8.51 -16.72
CA SER A 39 -2.30 8.32 -15.65
C SER A 39 -2.93 8.52 -14.27
N GLY A 40 -2.21 8.12 -13.23
CA GLY A 40 -2.62 8.35 -11.84
C GLY A 40 -2.77 9.83 -11.53
N ILE A 41 -1.89 10.66 -12.11
CA ILE A 41 -1.93 12.11 -11.97
C ILE A 41 -3.16 12.69 -12.66
N ASP A 42 -3.46 12.29 -13.89
CA ASP A 42 -4.65 12.77 -14.62
C ASP A 42 -5.94 12.44 -13.86
N GLN A 43 -6.01 11.23 -13.29
CA GLN A 43 -7.14 10.81 -12.45
C GLN A 43 -7.25 11.65 -11.17
N LEU A 44 -6.12 11.95 -10.52
CA LEU A 44 -6.10 12.72 -9.27
C LEU A 44 -6.39 14.21 -9.45
N GLU A 45 -6.16 14.76 -10.65
CA GLU A 45 -6.46 16.16 -10.99
C GLU A 45 -7.97 16.42 -11.04
N VAL A 46 -8.74 15.46 -11.55
CA VAL A 46 -10.22 15.56 -11.64
C VAL A 46 -10.95 15.02 -10.41
N THR A 47 -10.25 14.38 -9.47
CA THR A 47 -10.86 13.80 -8.27
C THR A 47 -11.12 14.90 -7.22
N PRO A 48 -12.36 15.08 -6.73
CA PRO A 48 -12.67 16.08 -5.71
C PRO A 48 -12.07 15.73 -4.34
N SER A 49 -11.84 16.75 -3.52
CA SER A 49 -11.43 16.56 -2.13
C SER A 49 -12.60 16.12 -1.23
N PRO A 50 -12.38 15.29 -0.19
CA PRO A 50 -11.10 14.69 0.20
C PRO A 50 -10.70 13.52 -0.72
N ARG A 51 -9.41 13.47 -1.10
CA ARG A 51 -8.86 12.44 -2.00
C ARG A 51 -8.24 11.28 -1.23
N LEU A 52 -8.57 10.06 -1.63
CA LEU A 52 -7.85 8.85 -1.24
C LEU A 52 -6.86 8.50 -2.35
N VAL A 53 -5.57 8.40 -2.02
CA VAL A 53 -4.50 8.16 -2.99
C VAL A 53 -3.76 6.89 -2.61
N LYS A 54 -3.49 6.02 -3.60
CA LYS A 54 -2.63 4.85 -3.44
C LYS A 54 -1.26 5.16 -4.03
N THR A 55 -0.20 4.76 -3.34
CA THR A 55 1.15 4.74 -3.89
C THR A 55 1.99 3.61 -3.28
N HIS A 56 3.00 3.14 -4.02
CA HIS A 56 4.09 2.30 -3.55
C HIS A 56 5.43 3.02 -3.68
N LEU A 57 5.45 4.35 -3.84
CA LEU A 57 6.69 5.11 -3.89
C LEU A 57 7.45 5.01 -2.55
N PRO A 58 8.80 4.92 -2.60
CA PRO A 58 9.62 5.13 -1.42
C PRO A 58 9.43 6.56 -0.91
N TYR A 59 9.66 6.77 0.39
CA TYR A 59 9.43 8.04 1.08
C TYR A 59 10.11 9.23 0.36
N GLU A 60 11.31 9.02 -0.14
CA GLU A 60 12.16 10.01 -0.80
C GLU A 60 11.58 10.52 -2.13
N LEU A 61 10.72 9.74 -2.77
CA LEU A 61 10.08 10.08 -4.05
C LEU A 61 8.67 10.67 -3.87
N VAL A 62 8.13 10.70 -2.66
CA VAL A 62 6.85 11.36 -2.39
C VAL A 62 7.04 12.88 -2.52
N PRO A 63 6.18 13.60 -3.29
CA PRO A 63 6.34 15.03 -3.52
C PRO A 63 6.39 15.85 -2.23
N ASN A 64 7.33 16.79 -2.13
CA ASN A 64 7.48 17.65 -0.93
C ASN A 64 6.21 18.43 -0.57
N SER A 65 5.38 18.79 -1.57
CA SER A 65 4.09 19.46 -1.35
C SER A 65 3.13 18.62 -0.51
N PHE A 66 3.18 17.29 -0.62
CA PHE A 66 2.36 16.37 0.18
C PHE A 66 2.66 16.51 1.68
N TRP A 67 3.95 16.59 2.02
CA TRP A 67 4.40 16.77 3.40
C TRP A 67 4.07 18.17 3.94
N GLN A 68 4.25 19.22 3.11
CA GLN A 68 3.92 20.60 3.47
C GLN A 68 2.42 20.77 3.76
N GLN A 69 1.55 20.06 3.04
CA GLN A 69 0.10 20.07 3.25
C GLN A 69 -0.36 19.20 4.42
N LYS A 70 0.56 18.55 5.15
CA LYS A 70 0.28 17.70 6.32
C LYS A 70 -0.74 16.59 6.02
N CYS A 71 -0.65 16.00 4.82
CA CYS A 71 -1.52 14.91 4.41
C CYS A 71 -1.40 13.71 5.39
N LYS A 72 -2.54 13.08 5.68
CA LYS A 72 -2.58 11.85 6.50
C LYS A 72 -2.12 10.68 5.66
N THR A 73 -1.22 9.86 6.20
CA THR A 73 -0.66 8.72 5.49
C THR A 73 -0.81 7.45 6.29
N ILE A 74 -1.13 6.35 5.61
CA ILE A 74 -1.14 5.01 6.22
C ILE A 74 -0.13 4.17 5.46
N TYR A 75 0.93 3.75 6.13
CA TYR A 75 1.94 2.87 5.56
C TYR A 75 1.72 1.44 6.06
N VAL A 76 1.68 0.48 5.14
CA VAL A 76 1.49 -0.94 5.46
C VAL A 76 2.78 -1.69 5.19
N ALA A 77 3.47 -2.09 6.26
CA ALA A 77 4.60 -3.00 6.20
C ALA A 77 4.14 -4.46 6.20
N ARG A 78 4.96 -5.35 5.64
CA ARG A 78 4.75 -6.80 5.66
C ARG A 78 6.10 -7.48 5.78
N ASN A 79 6.15 -8.65 6.40
CA ASN A 79 7.37 -9.46 6.47
C ASN A 79 8.05 -9.59 5.09
N ALA A 80 9.37 -9.37 5.04
CA ALA A 80 10.14 -9.38 3.79
C ALA A 80 10.01 -10.70 3.02
N LYS A 81 9.98 -11.84 3.72
CA LYS A 81 9.89 -13.17 3.09
C LYS A 81 8.54 -13.37 2.41
N ASP A 82 7.47 -12.98 3.09
CA ASP A 82 6.11 -13.06 2.56
C ASP A 82 5.87 -12.03 1.44
N ASN A 83 6.50 -10.85 1.54
CA ASN A 83 6.47 -9.85 0.48
C ASN A 83 7.17 -10.37 -0.78
N ALA A 84 8.38 -10.93 -0.66
CA ALA A 84 9.14 -11.47 -1.79
C ALA A 84 8.35 -12.50 -2.60
N VAL A 85 7.72 -13.47 -1.92
CA VAL A 85 6.88 -14.50 -2.56
C VAL A 85 5.67 -13.85 -3.24
N SER A 86 4.96 -12.97 -2.53
CA SER A 86 3.79 -12.29 -3.07
C SER A 86 4.11 -11.43 -4.30
N TYR A 87 5.28 -10.78 -4.30
CA TYR A 87 5.73 -9.93 -5.40
C TYR A 87 6.10 -10.78 -6.62
N TYR A 88 6.83 -11.88 -6.44
CA TYR A 88 7.14 -12.81 -7.54
C TYR A 88 5.88 -13.29 -8.27
N PHE A 89 4.85 -13.71 -7.52
CA PHE A 89 3.57 -14.10 -8.13
C PHE A 89 2.82 -12.93 -8.76
N PHE A 90 2.92 -11.73 -8.19
CA PHE A 90 2.37 -10.53 -8.81
C PHE A 90 3.01 -10.26 -10.18
N ASP A 91 4.33 -10.35 -10.29
CA ASP A 91 5.04 -10.15 -11.55
C ASP A 91 4.73 -11.27 -12.58
N LEU A 92 4.52 -12.51 -12.13
CA LEU A 92 4.04 -13.58 -13.01
C LEU A 92 2.63 -13.31 -13.58
N MET A 93 1.75 -12.69 -12.79
CA MET A 93 0.39 -12.34 -13.22
C MET A 93 0.34 -11.05 -14.03
N ASN A 94 1.23 -10.11 -13.73
CA ASN A 94 1.22 -8.77 -14.30
C ASN A 94 1.91 -8.74 -15.68
N LYS A 95 1.10 -8.70 -16.74
CA LYS A 95 1.59 -8.65 -18.13
C LYS A 95 2.16 -7.31 -18.58
N THR A 96 2.17 -6.29 -17.70
CA THR A 96 2.73 -4.96 -18.02
C THR A 96 4.22 -4.85 -17.74
N GLN A 97 4.79 -5.80 -17.01
CA GLN A 97 6.21 -5.86 -16.68
C GLN A 97 6.87 -7.03 -17.41
N PRO A 98 8.20 -7.02 -17.60
CA PRO A 98 8.93 -8.19 -18.09
C PRO A 98 8.69 -9.40 -17.20
N HIS A 99 8.73 -10.60 -17.80
CA HIS A 99 8.58 -11.84 -17.05
C HIS A 99 9.67 -11.96 -15.96
N PRO A 100 9.34 -12.29 -14.70
CA PRO A 100 10.29 -12.22 -13.58
C PRO A 100 11.43 -13.26 -13.66
N GLY A 101 11.21 -14.37 -14.36
CA GLY A 101 12.12 -15.51 -14.45
C GLY A 101 11.69 -16.64 -13.53
N THR A 102 12.61 -17.53 -13.15
CA THR A 102 12.35 -18.51 -12.08
C THR A 102 12.51 -17.86 -10.70
N TRP A 103 12.07 -18.55 -9.65
CA TRP A 103 12.21 -18.06 -8.27
C TRP A 103 13.69 -17.89 -7.87
N GLU A 104 14.55 -18.81 -8.30
CA GLU A 104 16.00 -18.81 -8.05
C GLU A 104 16.69 -17.59 -8.69
N GLU A 105 16.18 -17.13 -9.83
CA GLU A 105 16.65 -15.93 -10.51
C GLU A 105 16.06 -14.65 -9.88
N TYR A 106 14.81 -14.71 -9.42
CA TYR A 106 14.08 -13.57 -8.91
C TYR A 106 14.51 -13.16 -7.50
N LEU A 107 14.66 -14.11 -6.58
CA LEU A 107 14.96 -13.81 -5.17
C LEU A 107 16.25 -12.97 -5.00
N PRO A 108 17.37 -13.26 -5.69
CA PRO A 108 18.55 -12.40 -5.64
C PRO A 108 18.32 -10.98 -6.16
N LYS A 109 17.49 -10.79 -7.20
CA LYS A 109 17.12 -9.45 -7.71
C LYS A 109 16.34 -8.68 -6.67
N TYR A 110 15.33 -9.33 -6.06
CA TYR A 110 14.54 -8.75 -4.97
C TYR A 110 15.41 -8.32 -3.78
N ILE A 111 16.36 -9.17 -3.35
CA ILE A 111 17.26 -8.86 -2.23
C ILE A 111 18.15 -7.65 -2.53
N ARG A 112 18.64 -7.51 -3.78
CA ARG A 112 19.45 -6.35 -4.19
C ARG A 112 18.61 -5.09 -4.43
N GLY A 113 17.29 -5.20 -4.50
CA GLY A 113 16.41 -4.10 -4.89
C GLY A 113 16.32 -3.88 -6.40
N ASP A 114 16.73 -4.85 -7.23
CA ASP A 114 16.63 -4.82 -8.69
C ASP A 114 15.20 -5.18 -9.16
N VAL A 115 14.19 -4.58 -8.51
CA VAL A 115 12.76 -4.78 -8.75
C VAL A 115 12.06 -3.42 -8.72
N PRO A 116 10.84 -3.28 -9.29
CA PRO A 116 10.12 -2.01 -9.19
C PRO A 116 9.96 -1.56 -7.73
N TRP A 117 10.06 -0.23 -7.51
CA TRP A 117 10.10 0.43 -6.18
C TRP A 117 11.34 0.14 -5.32
N GLY A 118 12.30 -0.65 -5.81
CA GLY A 118 13.63 -0.76 -5.23
C GLY A 118 13.75 -1.73 -4.05
N SER A 119 14.76 -1.49 -3.21
CA SER A 119 15.09 -2.30 -2.03
C SER A 119 13.96 -2.28 -1.00
N TRP A 120 13.44 -3.46 -0.65
CA TRP A 120 12.43 -3.61 0.41
C TRP A 120 12.92 -3.01 1.73
N PHE A 121 14.20 -3.21 2.07
CA PHE A 121 14.77 -2.76 3.34
C PHE A 121 14.79 -1.23 3.41
N ASP A 122 15.31 -0.58 2.38
CA ASP A 122 15.41 0.88 2.33
C ASP A 122 14.01 1.51 2.29
N HIS A 123 13.09 0.88 1.54
CA HIS A 123 11.71 1.33 1.46
C HIS A 123 11.02 1.32 2.84
N VAL A 124 11.04 0.17 3.53
CA VAL A 124 10.43 0.02 4.86
C VAL A 124 11.10 0.93 5.89
N LEU A 125 12.43 1.04 5.88
CA LEU A 125 13.18 1.86 6.83
C LEU A 125 12.96 3.37 6.60
N GLY A 126 12.90 3.81 5.34
CA GLY A 126 12.61 5.21 4.98
C GLY A 126 11.25 5.65 5.54
N TRP A 127 10.21 4.85 5.29
CA TRP A 127 8.87 5.07 5.82
C TRP A 127 8.80 4.95 7.35
N TRP A 128 9.54 4.02 7.95
CA TRP A 128 9.64 3.89 9.40
C TRP A 128 10.21 5.19 9.99
N ASN A 129 11.37 5.64 9.53
CA ASN A 129 12.02 6.85 10.08
C ASN A 129 11.20 8.12 9.85
N ALA A 130 10.47 8.21 8.73
CA ALA A 130 9.61 9.34 8.40
C ALA A 130 8.43 9.50 9.38
N ARG A 131 7.98 8.43 10.04
CA ARG A 131 6.83 8.46 10.96
C ARG A 131 7.02 9.39 12.16
N GLU A 132 8.28 9.62 12.56
CA GLU A 132 8.61 10.53 13.67
C GLU A 132 8.49 12.02 13.25
N LYS A 133 8.41 12.30 11.94
CA LYS A 133 8.41 13.65 11.37
C LYS A 133 7.05 14.06 10.78
N HIS A 134 6.28 13.08 10.30
CA HIS A 134 5.04 13.31 9.53
C HIS A 134 3.86 12.55 10.11
N ASN A 135 2.64 12.90 9.66
CA ASN A 135 1.41 12.23 10.08
C ASN A 135 1.25 10.87 9.38
N ILE A 136 2.03 9.88 9.83
CA ILE A 136 2.07 8.54 9.28
C ILE A 136 1.60 7.54 10.33
N LEU A 137 0.49 6.86 10.04
CA LEU A 137 0.09 5.65 10.73
C LEU A 137 0.81 4.46 10.10
N TYR A 138 1.77 3.89 10.83
CA TYR A 138 2.53 2.74 10.40
C TYR A 138 1.87 1.46 10.93
N VAL A 139 1.47 0.54 10.05
CA VAL A 139 0.81 -0.72 10.43
C VAL A 139 1.51 -1.92 9.80
N PHE A 140 1.43 -3.07 10.46
CA PHE A 140 1.89 -4.33 9.91
C PHE A 140 0.72 -5.14 9.34
N TYR A 141 0.94 -5.73 8.17
CA TYR A 141 -0.04 -6.58 7.49
C TYR A 141 -0.45 -7.78 8.35
N GLU A 142 0.49 -8.30 9.13
CA GLU A 142 0.30 -9.41 10.05
C GLU A 142 -0.75 -9.05 11.12
N ASP A 143 -0.61 -7.89 11.76
CA ASP A 143 -1.57 -7.39 12.75
C ASP A 143 -2.97 -7.23 12.14
N MET A 144 -3.06 -6.73 10.90
CA MET A 144 -4.33 -6.58 10.20
C MET A 144 -5.06 -7.90 9.97
N LYS A 145 -4.33 -9.02 9.80
CA LYS A 145 -4.93 -10.34 9.69
C LYS A 145 -5.40 -10.87 11.05
N GLU A 146 -4.68 -10.53 12.12
CA GLU A 146 -5.01 -10.96 13.47
C GLU A 146 -6.23 -10.24 14.06
N VAL A 147 -6.63 -9.07 13.55
CA VAL A 147 -7.88 -8.37 13.95
C VAL A 147 -9.11 -9.29 13.89
N ARG A 148 -9.15 -10.26 12.98
CA ARG A 148 -10.23 -11.26 12.92
C ARG A 148 -10.34 -12.11 14.19
N THR A 149 -9.24 -12.33 14.90
CA THR A 149 -9.21 -13.12 16.15
C THR A 149 -9.55 -12.32 17.42
N TRP A 150 -9.48 -10.98 17.37
CA TRP A 150 -9.90 -10.13 18.50
C TRP A 150 -11.43 -9.95 18.56
N LEU A 151 -12.12 -10.13 17.42
CA LEU A 151 -13.58 -10.11 17.34
C LEU A 151 -14.23 -11.47 17.61
N THR A 152 -13.44 -12.53 17.81
CA THR A 152 -13.94 -13.81 18.33
C THR A 152 -13.95 -13.79 19.86
N PRO A 153 -15.10 -14.02 20.53
CA PRO A 153 -15.23 -13.87 21.99
C PRO A 153 -14.39 -14.81 22.88
N GLU A 154 -13.54 -15.69 22.33
CA GLU A 154 -12.95 -16.79 23.10
C GLU A 154 -11.61 -16.48 23.79
N ARG A 155 -11.10 -15.24 23.76
CA ARG A 155 -9.88 -14.86 24.49
C ARG A 155 -10.00 -13.64 25.37
N SER A 156 -11.12 -13.52 26.09
CA SER A 156 -11.19 -12.79 27.35
C SER A 156 -11.14 -13.75 28.54
N SER A 157 -10.02 -14.46 28.73
CA SER A 157 -9.66 -14.96 30.06
C SER A 157 -8.38 -14.27 30.51
N CYS A 158 -8.60 -13.21 31.26
CA CYS A 158 -7.62 -12.56 32.10
C CYS A 158 -6.99 -13.62 33.01
N LYS A 159 -5.68 -13.85 32.88
CA LYS A 159 -4.89 -14.49 33.94
C LYS A 159 -4.13 -13.39 34.67
N THR A 160 -4.75 -12.85 35.70
CA THR A 160 -4.04 -12.25 36.82
C THR A 160 -3.47 -13.38 37.68
N SER A 161 -2.15 -13.40 37.81
CA SER A 161 -1.41 -13.99 38.92
C SER A 161 -0.12 -13.21 39.10
#